data_AF-A0A7R9DVS1-F1
#
_entry.id   AF-A0A7R9DVS1-F1
#
_cell.length_a   1.000
_cell.length_b   1.000
_cell.length_c   1.000
_cell.angle_alpha   90.00
_cell.angle_beta   90.00
_cell.angle_gamma   90.00
#
_symmetry.space_group_name_H-M   'P 1'
#
loop_
_entity.id
_entity.type
_entity.pdbx_description
1 polymer ?
#
loop_
_entity_poly.entity_id
_entity_poly.type
_entity_poly.pdbx_seq_one_letter_code
_entity_poly.pdbx_strand_id
1 'polypeptide(L)'
;MSPGARGYLHAAHFCYLMAQHEFGTYAHKSSKIVLIGSSHLKPFNEFATNEAIQMTEIYLYASRLADENFDLPQFQPYKLLYAQRLSEHGLTSEAAHYSEELAGTILKHPGQYPAMFLRQVYDLGDRLRYHDPLYSSADNQRDPEWLTALEAVITDYQVIQICGPFLINEMICPVLCGPSTWGTRTGTIIS
;
A
#
# COMPACT_ATOMS: atom_id res chain seq x y z
N MET A 1 -27.24 20.49 -6.02
CA MET A 1 -26.05 21.02 -6.72
C MET A 1 -24.95 21.28 -5.69
N SER A 2 -23.80 20.59 -5.80
CA SER A 2 -22.64 20.83 -4.92
C SER A 2 -21.98 22.18 -5.29
N PRO A 3 -21.42 22.95 -4.34
CA PRO A 3 -20.79 24.25 -4.58
C PRO A 3 -19.68 24.28 -5.66
N GLY A 4 -19.17 23.12 -6.08
CA GLY A 4 -18.17 22.99 -7.16
C GLY A 4 -18.68 23.27 -8.59
N ALA A 5 -19.96 23.59 -8.78
CA ALA A 5 -20.57 23.75 -10.11
C ALA A 5 -20.33 25.10 -10.82
N ARG A 6 -19.46 26.00 -10.29
CA ARG A 6 -19.29 27.38 -10.82
C ARG A 6 -17.84 27.81 -11.10
N GLY A 7 -16.94 26.87 -11.41
CA GLY A 7 -15.56 27.19 -11.83
C GLY A 7 -14.57 27.56 -10.72
N TYR A 8 -15.01 27.65 -9.45
CA TYR A 8 -14.14 27.99 -8.30
C TYR A 8 -13.73 26.76 -7.49
N LEU A 9 -13.15 25.75 -8.14
CA LEU A 9 -12.76 24.49 -7.50
C LEU A 9 -11.78 24.70 -6.34
N HIS A 10 -10.69 25.45 -6.58
CA HIS A 10 -9.67 25.69 -5.56
C HIS A 10 -10.21 26.46 -4.36
N ALA A 11 -11.10 27.44 -4.58
CA ALA A 11 -11.73 28.18 -3.49
C ALA A 11 -12.65 27.29 -2.66
N ALA A 12 -13.43 26.42 -3.32
CA ALA A 12 -14.27 25.45 -2.60
C ALA A 12 -13.43 24.47 -1.78
N HIS A 13 -12.34 23.94 -2.34
CA HIS A 13 -11.42 23.07 -1.60
C HIS A 13 -10.78 23.78 -0.42
N PHE A 14 -10.34 25.03 -0.60
CA PHE A 14 -9.85 25.85 0.51
C PHE A 14 -10.87 25.96 1.64
N CYS A 15 -12.14 26.25 1.33
CA CYS A 15 -13.20 26.29 2.33
C CYS A 15 -13.40 24.94 3.02
N TYR A 16 -13.33 23.81 2.30
CA TYR A 16 -13.43 22.48 2.90
C TYR A 16 -12.27 22.18 3.84
N LEU A 17 -11.04 22.55 3.48
CA LEU A 17 -9.86 22.38 4.34
C LEU A 17 -9.96 23.24 5.60
N MET A 18 -10.38 24.50 5.46
CA MET A 18 -10.59 25.41 6.59
C MET A 18 -11.72 24.93 7.53
N ALA A 19 -12.72 24.26 6.97
CA ALA A 19 -13.80 23.63 7.73
C ALA A 19 -13.43 22.24 8.29
N GLN A 20 -12.16 21.81 8.17
CA GLN A 20 -11.67 20.50 8.61
C GLN A 20 -12.49 19.33 8.06
N HIS A 21 -12.92 19.44 6.80
CA HIS A 21 -13.71 18.39 6.18
C HIS A 21 -12.83 17.21 5.78
N GLU A 22 -13.29 16.00 6.07
CA GLU A 22 -12.56 14.77 5.75
C GLU A 22 -12.46 14.53 4.23
N PHE A 23 -11.35 13.93 3.80
CA PHE A 23 -11.18 13.49 2.43
C PHE A 23 -12.02 12.25 2.18
N GLY A 24 -12.81 12.27 1.11
CA GLY A 24 -13.60 11.13 0.68
C GLY A 24 -12.85 10.16 -0.22
N THR A 25 -13.58 9.20 -0.78
CA THR A 25 -13.07 8.26 -1.78
C THR A 25 -13.59 8.62 -3.17
N TYR A 26 -12.84 8.28 -4.22
CA TYR A 26 -13.24 8.57 -5.61
C TYR A 26 -14.56 7.90 -6.03
N ALA A 27 -14.88 6.74 -5.42
CA ALA A 27 -16.11 6.01 -5.67
C ALA A 27 -17.37 6.78 -5.22
N HIS A 28 -17.27 7.55 -4.13
CA HIS A 28 -18.39 8.30 -3.61
C HIS A 28 -18.50 9.68 -4.28
N LYS A 29 -19.41 9.81 -5.24
CA LYS A 29 -19.66 11.10 -5.92
C LYS A 29 -20.20 12.20 -4.99
N SER A 30 -20.69 11.85 -3.80
CA SER A 30 -21.12 12.79 -2.76
C SER A 30 -19.97 13.43 -1.98
N SER A 31 -18.74 12.90 -2.08
CA SER A 31 -17.55 13.45 -1.43
C SER A 31 -17.34 14.91 -1.81
N LYS A 32 -16.89 15.74 -0.85
CA LYS A 32 -16.66 17.17 -1.10
C LYS A 32 -15.26 17.44 -1.63
N ILE A 33 -14.29 16.66 -1.15
CA ILE A 33 -12.89 16.71 -1.55
C ILE A 33 -12.33 15.28 -1.52
N VAL A 34 -11.49 14.94 -2.50
CA VAL A 34 -10.80 13.64 -2.60
C VAL A 34 -9.31 13.87 -2.88
N LEU A 35 -9.00 14.75 -3.83
CA LEU A 35 -7.67 15.30 -4.03
C LEU A 35 -7.79 16.83 -4.11
N ILE A 36 -6.82 17.55 -3.53
CA ILE A 36 -6.74 19.00 -3.63
C ILE A 36 -6.48 19.38 -5.09
N GLY A 37 -7.14 20.45 -5.54
CA GLY A 37 -7.02 20.95 -6.91
C GLY A 37 -7.63 20.09 -8.03
N SER A 38 -8.30 18.98 -7.73
CA SER A 38 -9.00 18.20 -8.77
C SER A 38 -10.37 17.69 -8.35
N SER A 39 -11.31 17.65 -9.31
CA SER A 39 -12.68 17.22 -9.06
C SER A 39 -12.85 15.73 -9.35
N HIS A 40 -13.30 14.96 -8.37
CA HIS A 40 -13.63 13.53 -8.49
C HIS A 40 -14.84 13.24 -9.40
N LEU A 41 -15.50 14.30 -9.89
CA LEU A 41 -16.54 14.19 -10.93
C LEU A 41 -15.95 13.96 -12.32
N LYS A 42 -14.66 14.25 -12.53
CA LYS A 42 -13.94 13.99 -13.77
C LYS A 42 -13.62 12.49 -13.92
N PRO A 43 -13.36 12.02 -15.17
CA PRO A 43 -12.80 10.69 -15.37
C PRO A 43 -11.46 10.53 -14.64
N PHE A 44 -11.13 9.31 -14.23
CA PHE A 44 -10.02 9.04 -13.31
C PHE A 44 -8.69 9.65 -13.76
N ASN A 45 -8.35 9.54 -15.04
CA ASN A 45 -7.08 10.07 -15.59
C ASN A 45 -6.99 11.60 -15.54
N GLU A 46 -8.12 12.31 -15.69
CA GLU A 46 -8.17 13.78 -15.56
C GLU A 46 -8.33 14.23 -14.11
N PHE A 47 -8.79 13.33 -13.24
CA PHE A 47 -8.92 13.59 -11.82
C PHE A 47 -7.57 13.45 -11.11
N ALA A 48 -6.93 12.29 -11.24
CA ALA A 48 -5.68 11.98 -10.56
C ALA A 48 -4.48 12.52 -11.33
N THR A 49 -4.41 13.85 -11.52
CA THR A 49 -3.24 14.49 -12.13
C THR A 49 -2.07 14.57 -11.14
N ASN A 50 -0.84 14.69 -11.63
CA ASN A 50 0.34 14.77 -10.76
C ASN A 50 0.26 15.98 -9.84
N GLU A 51 -0.22 17.12 -10.35
CA GLU A 51 -0.38 18.36 -9.58
C GLU A 51 -1.37 18.16 -8.43
N ALA A 52 -2.47 17.43 -8.65
CA ALA A 52 -3.46 17.16 -7.61
C ALA A 52 -2.91 16.25 -6.51
N ILE A 53 -2.10 15.26 -6.89
CA ILE A 53 -1.44 14.36 -5.95
C ILE A 53 -0.41 15.15 -5.12
N GLN A 54 0.47 15.92 -5.77
CA GLN A 54 1.49 16.75 -5.12
C GLN A 54 0.86 17.80 -4.18
N MET A 55 -0.19 18.51 -4.60
CA MET A 55 -0.89 19.46 -3.74
C MET A 55 -1.49 18.79 -2.49
N THR A 56 -2.05 17.60 -2.65
CA THR A 56 -2.60 16.85 -1.52
C THR A 56 -1.50 16.38 -0.59
N GLU A 57 -0.38 15.90 -1.14
CA GLU A 57 0.79 15.49 -0.35
C GLU A 57 1.38 16.63 0.47
N ILE A 58 1.54 17.83 -0.12
CA ILE A 58 2.01 19.03 0.61
C ILE A 58 1.09 19.35 1.79
N TYR A 59 -0.23 19.23 1.59
CA TYR A 59 -1.18 19.42 2.68
C TYR A 59 -1.02 18.36 3.78
N LEU A 60 -0.92 17.07 3.42
CA LEU A 60 -0.72 16.00 4.40
C LEU A 60 0.59 16.17 5.18
N TYR A 61 1.66 16.60 4.51
CA TYR A 61 2.94 16.90 5.15
C TYR A 61 2.79 18.04 6.16
N ALA A 62 2.15 19.15 5.77
CA ALA A 62 1.88 20.26 6.68
C ALA A 62 1.00 19.85 7.87
N SER A 63 -0.01 18.99 7.64
CA SER A 63 -0.84 18.45 8.72
C SER A 63 -0.05 17.54 9.66
N ARG A 64 0.87 16.72 9.14
CA ARG A 64 1.76 15.86 9.95
C ARG A 64 2.73 16.64 10.81
N LEU A 65 3.16 17.84 10.37
CA LEU A 65 3.96 18.74 11.20
C LEU A 65 3.16 19.30 12.39
N ALA A 66 1.83 19.40 12.26
CA ALA A 66 0.96 19.83 13.35
C ALA A 66 0.51 18.67 14.25
N ASP A 67 0.30 17.49 13.67
CA ASP A 67 -0.06 16.24 14.37
C ASP A 67 0.66 15.06 13.72
N GLU A 68 1.65 14.50 14.41
CA GLU A 68 2.46 13.38 13.92
C GLU A 68 1.65 12.11 13.64
N ASN A 69 0.46 11.97 14.23
CA ASN A 69 -0.43 10.83 14.02
C ASN A 69 -1.39 11.02 12.85
N PHE A 70 -1.33 12.16 12.16
CA PHE A 70 -2.21 12.44 11.04
C PHE A 70 -1.90 11.52 9.86
N ASP A 71 -2.83 10.62 9.56
CA ASP A 71 -2.72 9.70 8.42
C ASP A 71 -3.96 9.72 7.54
N LEU A 72 -3.74 9.46 6.25
CA LEU A 72 -4.79 9.45 5.23
C LEU A 72 -4.69 8.18 4.38
N PRO A 73 -5.27 7.05 4.82
CA PRO A 73 -5.15 5.76 4.13
C PRO A 73 -5.69 5.78 2.70
N GLN A 74 -6.75 6.55 2.45
CA GLN A 74 -7.34 6.73 1.13
C GLN A 74 -6.42 7.46 0.14
N PHE A 75 -5.33 8.08 0.61
CA PHE A 75 -4.36 8.75 -0.25
C PHE A 75 -3.27 7.81 -0.80
N GLN A 76 -2.97 6.70 -0.10
CA GLN A 76 -1.87 5.80 -0.45
C GLN A 76 -1.95 5.22 -1.88
N PRO A 77 -3.13 4.86 -2.43
CA PRO A 77 -3.25 4.45 -3.83
C PRO A 77 -2.80 5.52 -4.85
N TYR A 78 -2.97 6.80 -4.52
CA TYR A 78 -2.52 7.89 -5.40
C TYR A 78 -1.00 8.12 -5.30
N LYS A 79 -0.40 7.91 -4.13
CA LYS A 79 1.07 7.88 -4.00
C LYS A 79 1.69 6.78 -4.86
N LEU A 80 1.10 5.58 -4.85
CA LEU A 80 1.55 4.49 -5.71
C LEU A 80 1.42 4.84 -7.20
N LEU A 81 0.29 5.40 -7.61
CA LEU A 81 0.09 5.87 -8.99
C LEU A 81 1.15 6.89 -9.41
N TYR A 82 1.50 7.82 -8.51
CA TYR A 82 2.54 8.81 -8.76
C TYR A 82 3.93 8.16 -8.89
N ALA A 83 4.28 7.22 -8.00
CA ALA A 83 5.52 6.46 -8.07
C ALA A 83 5.65 5.66 -9.38
N GLN A 84 4.56 5.03 -9.84
CA GLN A 84 4.53 4.35 -11.13
C GLN A 84 4.81 5.33 -12.28
N ARG A 85 4.17 6.50 -12.28
CA ARG A 85 4.44 7.53 -13.29
C ARG A 85 5.88 8.04 -13.26
N LEU A 86 6.45 8.26 -12.08
CA LEU A 86 7.86 8.63 -11.93
C LEU A 86 8.78 7.58 -12.56
N SER A 87 8.50 6.29 -12.31
CA SER A 87 9.28 5.19 -12.88
C SER A 87 9.21 5.16 -14.42
N GLU A 88 8.04 5.46 -15.00
CA GLU A 88 7.83 5.52 -16.45
C GLU A 88 8.60 6.67 -17.11
N HIS A 89 8.85 7.76 -16.37
CA HIS A 89 9.62 8.91 -16.83
C HIS A 89 11.13 8.79 -16.52
N GLY A 90 11.58 7.65 -16.00
CA GLY A 90 13.00 7.40 -15.68
C GLY A 90 13.48 8.04 -14.37
N LEU A 91 12.58 8.58 -13.54
CA LEU A 91 12.90 9.13 -12.22
C LEU A 91 12.91 8.00 -11.17
N THR A 92 13.82 7.04 -11.36
CA THR A 92 13.85 5.77 -10.61
C THR A 92 14.18 5.95 -9.13
N SER A 93 15.08 6.88 -8.80
CA SER A 93 15.43 7.19 -7.40
C SER A 93 14.23 7.75 -6.63
N GLU A 94 13.48 8.69 -7.22
CA GLU A 94 12.29 9.26 -6.59
C GLU A 94 11.18 8.21 -6.47
N ALA A 95 10.95 7.41 -7.52
CA ALA A 95 10.00 6.30 -7.47
C ALA A 95 10.35 5.25 -6.39
N ALA A 96 11.65 4.98 -6.18
CA ALA A 96 12.11 4.05 -5.15
C ALA A 96 11.83 4.60 -3.75
N HIS A 97 12.08 5.89 -3.54
CA HIS A 97 11.78 6.57 -2.29
C HIS A 97 10.28 6.51 -1.94
N TYR A 98 9.40 6.79 -2.92
CA TYR A 98 7.96 6.63 -2.72
C TYR A 98 7.56 5.18 -2.39
N SER A 99 8.19 4.20 -3.04
CA SER A 99 7.93 2.78 -2.79
C SER A 99 8.32 2.36 -1.37
N GLU A 100 9.43 2.89 -0.86
CA GLU A 100 9.88 2.66 0.51
C GLU A 100 8.94 3.32 1.54
N GLU A 101 8.48 4.56 1.32
CA GLU A 101 7.51 5.22 2.21
C GLU A 101 6.18 4.45 2.26
N LEU A 102 5.73 3.94 1.11
CA LEU A 102 4.53 3.11 1.00
C LEU A 102 4.71 1.78 1.75
N ALA A 103 5.84 1.12 1.58
CA ALA A 103 6.17 -0.10 2.33
C ALA A 103 6.17 0.18 3.84
N GLY A 104 6.80 1.27 4.29
CA GLY A 104 6.78 1.69 5.69
C GLY A 104 5.36 1.92 6.23
N THR A 105 4.47 2.49 5.42
CA THR A 105 3.05 2.70 5.78
C THR A 105 2.31 1.37 5.91
N ILE A 106 2.54 0.43 4.99
CA ILE A 106 1.97 -0.93 5.05
C ILE A 106 2.46 -1.68 6.29
N LEU A 107 3.76 -1.59 6.60
CA LEU A 107 4.38 -2.25 7.74
C LEU A 107 3.87 -1.69 9.09
N LYS A 108 3.55 -0.39 9.15
CA LYS A 108 2.95 0.24 10.35
C LYS A 108 1.52 -0.23 10.60
N HIS A 109 0.75 -0.50 9.53
CA HIS A 109 -0.65 -0.87 9.61
C HIS A 109 -0.97 -2.13 8.79
N PRO A 110 -0.42 -3.30 9.18
CA PRO A 110 -0.72 -4.55 8.50
C PRO A 110 -2.21 -4.89 8.68
N GLY A 111 -2.93 -5.01 7.58
CA GLY A 111 -4.38 -5.31 7.58
C GLY A 111 -5.21 -4.25 6.88
N GLN A 112 -4.66 -3.03 6.77
CA GLN A 112 -5.41 -1.86 6.31
C GLN A 112 -5.57 -1.80 4.78
N TYR A 113 -4.67 -2.45 4.04
CA TYR A 113 -4.63 -2.38 2.58
C TYR A 113 -4.90 -3.75 1.95
N PRO A 114 -5.57 -3.79 0.77
CA PRO A 114 -5.85 -5.05 0.09
C PRO A 114 -4.56 -5.69 -0.46
N ALA A 115 -4.50 -7.02 -0.52
CA ALA A 115 -3.30 -7.76 -0.97
C ALA A 115 -2.78 -7.32 -2.36
N MET A 116 -3.67 -6.95 -3.27
CA MET A 116 -3.31 -6.41 -4.59
C MET A 116 -2.48 -5.13 -4.51
N PHE A 117 -2.74 -4.27 -3.52
CA PHE A 117 -1.99 -3.02 -3.31
C PHE A 117 -0.58 -3.33 -2.83
N LEU A 118 -0.44 -4.23 -1.84
CA LEU A 118 0.87 -4.67 -1.34
C LEU A 118 1.72 -5.24 -2.47
N ARG A 119 1.11 -6.09 -3.31
CA ARG A 119 1.80 -6.70 -4.45
C ARG A 119 2.30 -5.65 -5.45
N GLN A 120 1.49 -4.64 -5.75
CA GLN A 120 1.90 -3.57 -6.66
C GLN A 120 3.07 -2.72 -6.10
N VAL A 121 3.08 -2.45 -4.79
CA VAL A 121 4.20 -1.76 -4.13
C VAL A 121 5.47 -2.61 -4.20
N TYR A 122 5.37 -3.91 -3.91
CA TYR A 122 6.49 -4.84 -4.01
C TYR A 122 7.03 -4.95 -5.44
N ASP A 123 6.16 -5.18 -6.43
CA ASP A 123 6.57 -5.32 -7.83
C ASP A 123 7.22 -4.04 -8.37
N LEU A 124 6.77 -2.86 -7.91
CA LEU A 124 7.42 -1.59 -8.25
C LEU A 124 8.82 -1.48 -7.62
N GLY A 125 8.94 -1.80 -6.32
CA GLY A 125 10.21 -1.82 -5.60
C GLY A 125 11.23 -2.78 -6.21
N ASP A 126 10.79 -3.99 -6.52
CA ASP A 126 11.61 -5.07 -7.11
C ASP A 126 12.19 -4.67 -8.47
N ARG A 127 11.41 -3.92 -9.26
CA ARG A 127 11.88 -3.38 -10.54
C ARG A 127 12.89 -2.26 -10.35
N LEU A 128 12.70 -1.40 -9.36
CA LEU A 128 13.51 -0.20 -9.14
C LEU A 128 14.86 -0.48 -8.47
N ARG A 129 15.02 -1.60 -7.74
CA ARG A 129 16.25 -1.95 -7.01
C ARG A 129 17.52 -2.01 -7.85
N TYR A 130 17.41 -2.23 -9.16
CA TYR A 130 18.54 -2.31 -10.09
C TYR A 130 18.86 -0.99 -10.80
N HIS A 131 18.07 0.06 -10.58
CA HIS A 131 18.18 1.33 -11.28
C HIS A 131 18.88 2.43 -10.48
N ASP A 132 19.43 2.12 -9.31
CA ASP A 132 20.24 3.07 -8.53
C ASP A 132 21.73 2.99 -8.99
N PRO A 133 22.30 4.09 -9.53
CA PRO A 133 23.70 4.15 -9.95
C PRO A 133 24.70 3.80 -8.83
N LEU A 134 24.34 4.03 -7.57
CA LEU A 134 25.19 3.78 -6.40
C LEU A 134 25.38 2.28 -6.09
N TYR A 135 24.54 1.41 -6.65
CA TYR A 135 24.63 -0.05 -6.49
C TYR A 135 25.28 -0.77 -7.67
N SER A 136 25.73 -0.03 -8.69
CA SER A 136 26.43 -0.62 -9.85
C SER A 136 27.85 -1.11 -9.56
N SER A 137 28.42 -0.76 -8.39
CA SER A 137 29.73 -1.24 -7.93
C SER A 137 29.61 -2.51 -7.07
N ALA A 138 29.47 -3.65 -7.75
CA ALA A 138 29.98 -5.00 -7.47
C ALA A 138 30.10 -5.61 -6.04
N ASP A 139 29.63 -5.03 -4.93
CA ASP A 139 29.85 -5.65 -3.59
C ASP A 139 28.72 -5.53 -2.55
N ASN A 140 27.51 -5.08 -2.92
CA ASN A 140 26.37 -5.05 -1.99
C ASN A 140 25.05 -5.48 -2.67
N GLN A 141 25.04 -6.72 -3.15
CA GLN A 141 23.87 -7.38 -3.73
C GLN A 141 22.89 -7.88 -2.64
N ARG A 142 22.58 -7.02 -1.68
CA ARG A 142 21.61 -7.29 -0.62
C ARG A 142 20.33 -6.53 -0.95
N ASP A 143 19.22 -7.25 -0.99
CA ASP A 143 17.91 -6.64 -1.13
C ASP A 143 17.67 -5.64 0.02
N PRO A 144 17.04 -4.50 -0.27
CA PRO A 144 16.77 -3.51 0.76
C PRO A 144 15.85 -4.09 1.84
N GLU A 145 16.12 -3.77 3.10
CA GLU A 145 15.43 -4.35 4.27
C GLU A 145 13.91 -4.21 4.19
N TRP A 146 13.43 -3.06 3.72
CA TRP A 146 12.00 -2.79 3.56
C TRP A 146 11.33 -3.72 2.54
N LEU A 147 12.04 -4.17 1.50
CA LEU A 147 11.51 -5.06 0.47
C LEU A 147 11.36 -6.48 1.01
N THR A 148 12.37 -6.96 1.74
CA THR A 148 12.33 -8.26 2.43
C THR A 148 11.24 -8.29 3.50
N ALA A 149 11.09 -7.20 4.26
CA ALA A 149 10.02 -7.08 5.25
C ALA A 149 8.62 -7.08 4.61
N LEU A 150 8.46 -6.37 3.48
CA LEU A 150 7.20 -6.36 2.73
C LEU A 150 6.87 -7.74 2.14
N GLU A 151 7.87 -8.48 1.66
CA GLU A 151 7.71 -9.86 1.17
C GLU A 151 7.20 -10.80 2.27
N ALA A 152 7.72 -10.67 3.50
CA ALA A 152 7.26 -11.46 4.63
C ALA A 152 5.77 -11.21 4.91
N VAL A 153 5.34 -9.94 4.91
CA VAL A 153 3.93 -9.58 5.10
C VAL A 153 3.06 -10.11 3.95
N ILE A 154 3.50 -10.02 2.70
CA ILE A 154 2.74 -10.56 1.56
C ILE A 154 2.58 -12.08 1.69
N THR A 155 3.63 -12.78 2.11
CA THR A 155 3.61 -14.23 2.33
C THR A 155 2.59 -14.61 3.41
N ASP A 156 2.56 -13.88 4.53
CA ASP A 156 1.57 -14.08 5.59
C ASP A 156 0.13 -13.91 5.09
N TYR A 157 -0.13 -12.92 4.22
CA TYR A 157 -1.44 -12.74 3.57
C TYR A 157 -1.83 -13.90 2.66
N GLN A 158 -0.88 -14.45 1.91
CA GLN A 158 -1.12 -15.60 1.03
C GLN A 158 -1.43 -16.86 1.84
N VAL A 159 -0.75 -17.07 2.97
CA VAL A 159 -1.05 -18.17 3.89
C VAL A 159 -2.47 -18.04 4.47
N ILE A 160 -2.93 -16.84 4.83
CA ILE A 160 -4.29 -16.62 5.33
C ILE A 160 -5.36 -16.88 4.25
N GLN A 161 -5.12 -16.51 2.99
CA GLN A 161 -6.05 -16.77 1.89
C GLN A 161 -6.08 -18.24 1.45
N ILE A 162 -4.95 -18.97 1.57
CA ILE A 162 -4.87 -20.40 1.27
C ILE A 162 -5.42 -21.26 2.42
N CYS A 163 -5.21 -20.86 3.69
CA CYS A 163 -5.74 -21.55 4.87
C CYS A 163 -7.19 -21.16 5.23
N GLY A 164 -7.68 -20.01 4.76
CA GLY A 164 -9.04 -19.52 4.99
C GLY A 164 -10.17 -20.48 4.58
N PRO A 165 -10.14 -21.15 3.42
CA PRO A 165 -11.15 -22.15 3.08
C PRO A 165 -11.02 -23.47 3.85
N PHE A 166 -9.90 -23.72 4.55
CA PHE A 166 -9.69 -24.96 5.31
C PHE A 166 -10.12 -24.88 6.79
N LEU A 167 -10.39 -23.69 7.33
CA LEU A 167 -10.81 -23.52 8.73
C LEU A 167 -12.33 -23.61 8.96
N ILE A 168 -13.12 -23.96 7.94
CA ILE A 168 -14.57 -24.20 8.09
C ILE A 168 -14.91 -25.70 8.24
N ASN A 169 -13.91 -26.58 8.19
CA ASN A 169 -14.13 -28.00 8.41
C ASN A 169 -13.17 -28.47 9.51
N GLU A 170 -13.66 -28.50 10.75
CA GLU A 170 -13.03 -29.26 11.81
C GLU A 170 -12.86 -30.70 11.32
N MET A 171 -11.62 -31.14 11.04
CA MET A 171 -11.12 -32.53 11.15
C MET A 171 -9.84 -32.85 10.37
N ILE A 172 -9.01 -31.90 9.92
CA ILE A 172 -7.70 -32.26 9.32
C ILE A 172 -6.59 -31.34 9.79
N CYS A 173 -6.07 -31.60 10.99
CA CYS A 173 -4.70 -31.23 11.37
C CYS A 173 -4.21 -32.24 12.41
N PRO A 174 -3.44 -33.26 11.97
CA PRO A 174 -2.01 -33.21 12.28
C PRO A 174 -1.16 -33.91 11.19
N VAL A 175 -0.67 -33.17 10.19
CA VAL A 175 0.39 -33.69 9.29
C VAL A 175 1.52 -32.68 9.06
N LEU A 176 1.45 -31.46 9.62
CA LEU A 176 2.47 -30.42 9.40
C LEU A 176 3.33 -30.06 10.62
N CYS A 177 3.31 -30.88 11.68
CA CYS A 177 4.40 -30.91 12.67
C CYS A 177 5.24 -32.17 12.44
N GLY A 178 6.52 -31.97 12.12
CA GLY A 178 7.50 -33.01 11.76
C GLY A 178 7.77 -34.06 12.85
N PRO A 179 8.69 -35.01 12.57
CA PRO A 179 8.70 -36.34 13.16
C PRO A 179 9.30 -36.32 14.57
N SER A 180 8.46 -36.53 15.58
CA SER A 180 8.94 -37.02 16.88
C SER A 180 8.89 -38.55 16.90
N THR A 181 10.01 -39.12 17.30
CA THR A 181 10.31 -40.54 17.41
C THR A 181 9.25 -41.30 18.22
N TRP A 182 8.52 -42.23 17.59
CA TRP A 182 7.71 -43.23 18.28
C TRP A 182 8.38 -44.60 18.20
N GLY A 183 8.73 -45.10 19.38
CA GLY A 183 9.33 -46.41 19.58
C GLY A 183 8.45 -47.54 19.07
N THR A 184 9.11 -48.54 18.52
CA THR A 184 8.57 -49.82 18.13
C THR A 184 8.00 -50.55 19.35
N ARG A 185 6.67 -50.66 19.43
CA ARG A 185 6.00 -51.78 20.11
C ARG A 185 5.20 -52.56 19.09
N THR A 186 5.83 -53.55 18.48
CA THR A 186 5.11 -54.69 17.91
C THR A 186 4.72 -55.61 19.05
N GLY A 187 3.44 -55.61 19.40
CA GLY A 187 2.82 -56.69 20.16
C GLY A 187 2.58 -57.87 19.23
N THR A 188 3.22 -58.99 19.51
CA THR A 188 2.89 -60.31 18.96
C THR A 188 1.71 -60.87 19.75
N ILE A 189 0.63 -61.24 19.06
CA ILE A 189 -0.46 -62.08 19.58
C ILE A 189 -0.34 -63.45 18.89
N ILE A 190 -0.68 -64.51 19.65
CA ILE A 190 -1.04 -65.89 19.27
C ILE A 190 0.01 -66.80 18.60
N SER A 191 0.56 -67.76 19.36
CA SER A 191 0.03 -69.13 19.48
C SER A 191 0.53 -69.83 20.74
#